data_AF-A0A936QDU4-F1
#
_entry.id   AF-A0A936QDU4-F1
#
_cell.length_a   1.000
_cell.length_b   1.000
_cell.length_c   1.000
_cell.angle_alpha   90.00
_cell.angle_beta   90.00
_cell.angle_gamma   90.00
#
_symmetry.space_group_name_H-M   'P 1'
#
loop_
_entity.id
_entity.type
_entity.pdbx_description
1 polymer ?
#
loop_
_entity_poly.entity_id
_entity_poly.type
_entity_poly.pdbx_seq_one_letter_code
_entity_poly.pdbx_strand_id
1 'polypeptide(L)'
;MDHATLQTLARIKIRLRQEKGVVLNTQRFFTDTRYALQLLDLAEESEDLELVTAALDIRNQLGWIQDPIMPTAAGRAPSFGATQTPQGSANTPANTGRYVFGARS
;
A
#
# COMPACT_ATOMS: atom_id res chain seq x y z
N MET A 1 13.68 -15.86 3.64
CA MET A 1 13.98 -14.70 2.77
C MET A 1 13.61 -15.09 1.37
N ASP A 2 12.78 -14.30 0.71
CA ASP A 2 12.35 -14.59 -0.66
C ASP A 2 13.50 -14.35 -1.65
N HIS A 3 13.58 -15.18 -2.69
CA HIS A 3 14.63 -15.07 -3.71
C HIS A 3 14.55 -13.73 -4.45
N ALA A 4 13.33 -13.19 -4.62
CA ALA A 4 13.12 -11.90 -5.26
C ALA A 4 13.74 -10.76 -4.44
N THR A 5 13.56 -10.75 -3.11
CA THR A 5 14.13 -9.73 -2.22
C THR A 5 15.66 -9.73 -2.26
N LEU A 6 16.27 -10.92 -2.27
CA LEU A 6 17.72 -11.07 -2.39
C LEU A 6 18.25 -10.55 -3.73
N GLN A 7 17.51 -10.79 -4.82
CA GLN A 7 17.87 -10.28 -6.14
C GLN A 7 17.77 -8.75 -6.20
N THR A 8 16.70 -8.16 -5.66
CA THR A 8 16.54 -6.70 -5.57
C THR A 8 17.65 -6.09 -4.72
N LEU A 9 17.98 -6.69 -3.57
CA LEU A 9 19.07 -6.24 -2.72
C LEU A 9 20.43 -6.30 -3.42
N ALA A 10 20.67 -7.36 -4.22
CA ALA A 10 21.89 -7.47 -5.00
C ALA A 10 22.00 -6.36 -6.05
N ARG A 11 20.89 -6.02 -6.73
CA ARG A 11 20.83 -4.89 -7.68
C ARG A 11 21.16 -3.56 -6.99
N ILE A 12 20.51 -3.28 -5.86
CA ILE A 12 20.78 -2.07 -5.05
C ILE A 12 22.24 -2.01 -4.64
N LYS A 13 22.82 -3.12 -4.15
CA LYS A 13 24.22 -3.18 -3.73
C LYS A 13 25.19 -2.83 -4.86
N ILE A 14 24.94 -3.33 -6.07
CA ILE A 14 25.79 -3.07 -7.23
C ILE A 14 25.66 -1.60 -7.66
N ARG A 15 24.43 -1.10 -7.78
CA ARG A 15 24.13 0.26 -8.20
C ARG A 15 24.64 1.32 -7.21
N LEU A 16 24.43 1.12 -5.91
CA LEU A 16 24.97 2.03 -4.88
C LEU A 16 26.49 2.17 -4.92
N ARG A 17 27.18 1.07 -5.24
CA ARG A 17 28.63 1.09 -5.41
C ARG A 17 29.04 1.85 -6.68
N GLN A 18 28.28 1.71 -7.76
CA GLN A 18 28.57 2.36 -9.04
C GLN A 18 28.30 3.87 -8.99
N GLU A 19 27.15 4.27 -8.46
CA GLU A 19 26.69 5.67 -8.44
C GLU A 19 27.32 6.49 -7.31
N LYS A 20 27.31 5.96 -6.09
CA LYS A 20 27.71 6.71 -4.88
C LYS A 20 29.00 6.20 -4.24
N GLY A 21 29.61 5.14 -4.77
CA GLY A 21 30.80 4.51 -4.17
C GLY A 21 30.52 3.82 -2.82
N VAL A 22 29.25 3.65 -2.44
CA VAL A 22 28.85 3.13 -1.13
C VAL A 22 28.88 1.62 -1.12
N VAL A 23 29.51 1.03 -0.10
CA VAL A 23 29.55 -0.43 0.09
C VAL A 23 28.45 -0.86 1.04
N LEU A 24 27.43 -1.55 0.50
CA LEU A 24 26.35 -2.15 1.28
C LEU A 24 26.84 -3.41 2.01
N ASN A 25 26.75 -3.40 3.35
CA ASN A 25 26.97 -4.58 4.19
C ASN A 25 25.66 -5.36 4.37
N THR A 26 25.56 -6.50 3.70
CA THR A 26 24.34 -7.31 3.63
C THR A 26 23.93 -7.86 4.99
N GLN A 27 24.89 -8.26 5.83
CA GLN A 27 24.60 -8.77 7.17
C GLN A 27 24.01 -7.65 8.04
N ARG A 28 24.66 -6.48 8.06
CA ARG A 28 24.15 -5.32 8.80
C ARG A 28 22.79 -4.85 8.32
N PHE A 29 22.54 -4.91 7.01
CA PHE A 29 21.24 -4.54 6.44
C PHE A 29 20.08 -5.35 7.05
N PHE A 30 20.29 -6.63 7.37
CA PHE A 30 19.25 -7.46 7.96
C PHE A 30 19.23 -7.45 9.49
N THR A 31 20.35 -7.13 10.15
CA THR A 31 20.44 -7.12 11.61
C THR A 31 20.16 -5.76 12.24
N ASP A 32 20.38 -4.68 11.51
CA ASP A 32 20.28 -3.30 12.00
C ASP A 32 19.32 -2.49 11.13
N THR A 33 18.10 -2.31 11.65
CA THR A 33 17.03 -1.56 10.97
C THR A 33 17.43 -0.11 10.70
N ARG A 34 18.21 0.53 11.59
CA ARG A 34 18.61 1.94 11.39
C ARG A 34 19.57 2.05 10.22
N TYR A 35 20.52 1.12 10.13
CA TYR A 35 21.44 1.03 9.00
C TYR A 35 20.68 0.77 7.68
N ALA A 36 19.70 -0.14 7.70
CA ALA A 36 18.88 -0.43 6.53
C ALA A 36 18.10 0.80 6.04
N LEU A 37 17.42 1.51 6.95
CA LEU A 37 16.66 2.72 6.63
C LEU A 37 17.56 3.81 6.05
N GLN A 38 18.68 4.12 6.70
CA GLN A 38 19.62 5.13 6.20
C GLN A 38 20.13 4.81 4.79
N LEU A 39 20.36 3.53 4.51
CA LEU A 39 20.88 3.10 3.23
C LEU A 39 19.81 3.14 2.12
N LEU A 40 18.55 2.87 2.47
CA LEU A 40 17.42 3.04 1.55
C LEU A 40 17.09 4.52 1.33
N ASP A 41 17.18 5.38 2.35
CA ASP A 41 17.03 6.83 2.22
C ASP A 41 18.07 7.37 1.22
N LEU A 42 19.33 6.93 1.36
CA LEU A 42 20.41 7.31 0.45
C LEU A 42 20.21 6.80 -0.97
N ALA A 43 19.56 5.65 -1.15
CA ALA A 43 19.20 5.12 -2.46
C ALA A 43 18.03 5.90 -3.09
N GLU A 44 17.09 6.41 -2.31
CA GLU A 44 15.98 7.26 -2.76
C GLU A 44 16.43 8.66 -3.17
N GLU A 45 17.47 9.20 -2.53
CA GLU A 45 18.13 10.45 -2.92
C GLU A 45 19.05 10.30 -4.15
N SER A 46 18.90 9.24 -4.96
CA SER A 46 19.68 9.08 -6.20
C SER A 46 18.87 9.51 -7.42
N GLU A 47 19.57 9.97 -8.46
CA GLU A 47 18.95 10.31 -9.76
C GLU A 47 18.72 9.08 -10.64
N ASP A 48 19.15 7.89 -10.19
CA ASP A 48 18.95 6.62 -10.89
C ASP A 48 17.57 6.04 -10.55
N LEU A 49 16.65 6.13 -11.50
CA LEU A 49 15.29 5.61 -11.37
C LEU A 49 15.25 4.13 -10.98
N GLU A 50 16.18 3.31 -11.48
CA GLU A 50 16.22 1.89 -11.10
C GLU A 50 16.58 1.71 -9.63
N LEU A 51 17.51 2.52 -9.12
CA LEU A 51 17.96 2.45 -7.74
C LEU A 51 16.86 2.91 -6.78
N VAL A 52 16.17 4.01 -7.11
CA VAL A 52 15.03 4.52 -6.34
C VAL A 52 13.89 3.49 -6.31
N THR A 53 13.52 2.95 -7.47
CA THR A 53 12.42 1.97 -7.57
C THR A 53 12.74 0.71 -6.77
N ALA A 54 13.98 0.20 -6.86
CA ALA A 54 14.40 -0.96 -6.10
C ALA A 54 14.39 -0.70 -4.58
N ALA A 55 14.76 0.50 -4.13
CA ALA A 55 14.71 0.86 -2.72
C ALA A 55 13.26 0.86 -2.18
N LEU A 56 12.33 1.45 -2.95
CA LEU A 56 10.90 1.45 -2.62
C LEU A 56 10.31 0.04 -2.59
N ASP A 57 10.68 -0.82 -3.55
CA ASP A 57 10.26 -2.22 -3.58
C ASP A 57 10.71 -2.97 -2.33
N ILE A 58 11.95 -2.75 -1.86
CA ILE A 58 12.43 -3.37 -0.63
C ILE A 58 11.65 -2.84 0.58
N ARG A 59 11.39 -1.53 0.68
CA ARG A 59 10.58 -1.01 1.80
C ARG A 59 9.16 -1.58 1.80
N ASN A 60 8.56 -1.74 0.63
CA ASN A 60 7.25 -2.36 0.50
C ASN A 60 7.28 -3.83 0.97
N GLN A 61 8.27 -4.60 0.52
CA GLN A 61 8.45 -6.00 0.94
C GLN A 61 8.73 -6.15 2.45
N LEU A 62 9.39 -5.17 3.06
CA LEU A 62 9.66 -5.13 4.50
C LEU A 62 8.47 -4.58 5.31
N GLY A 63 7.40 -4.12 4.65
CA GLY A 63 6.22 -3.54 5.30
C GLY A 63 6.46 -2.17 5.94
N TRP A 64 7.49 -1.44 5.48
CA TRP A 64 7.82 -0.10 5.98
C TRP A 64 7.04 1.01 5.29
N ILE A 65 6.49 0.73 4.11
CA ILE A 65 5.47 1.56 3.48
C ILE A 65 4.13 1.05 3.99
N GLN A 66 3.52 1.77 4.93
CA GLN A 66 2.13 1.51 5.27
C GLN A 66 1.28 2.15 4.18
N ASP A 67 0.50 1.34 3.46
CA ASP A 67 -0.59 1.88 2.66
C ASP A 67 -1.47 2.73 3.59
N PRO A 68 -1.77 3.99 3.21
CA PRO A 68 -2.70 4.78 3.99
C PRO A 68 -4.01 4.00 4.05
N ILE A 69 -4.36 3.56 5.26
CA ILE A 69 -5.61 2.86 5.54
C ILE A 69 -6.71 3.83 5.09
N MET A 70 -7.28 3.58 3.90
CA MET A 70 -8.52 4.23 3.51
C MET A 70 -9.50 3.91 4.64
N PRO A 71 -10.07 4.92 5.32
CA PRO A 71 -10.99 4.67 6.41
C PRO A 71 -12.17 3.90 5.84
N THR A 72 -12.22 2.61 6.15
CA THR A 72 -13.40 1.78 5.90
C THR A 72 -14.49 2.41 6.73
N ALA A 73 -15.55 2.91 6.09
CA ALA A 73 -16.67 3.55 6.74
C ALA A 73 -17.39 2.56 7.68
N ALA A 74 -16.88 2.42 8.90
CA ALA A 74 -17.54 1.75 10.00
C ALA A 74 -18.53 2.73 10.64
N GLY A 75 -19.73 2.77 10.09
CA GLY A 75 -20.87 3.50 10.62
C GLY A 75 -22.10 2.60 10.67
N ARG A 76 -22.02 1.48 11.40
CA ARG A 76 -23.20 0.70 11.79
C ARG A 76 -23.95 1.49 12.86
N ALA A 77 -25.02 2.17 12.47
CA ALA A 77 -25.96 2.75 13.42
C ALA A 77 -26.79 1.63 14.08
N PRO A 78 -26.93 1.60 15.42
CA PRO A 78 -27.90 0.74 16.08
C PRO A 78 -29.28 1.40 16.00
N SER A 79 -30.15 0.89 15.13
CA SER A 79 -31.56 1.29 15.09
C SER A 79 -32.30 0.68 16.29
N PHE A 80 -32.46 1.45 17.35
CA PHE A 80 -33.39 1.16 18.43
C PHE A 80 -34.83 1.49 17.99
N GLY A 81 -35.66 0.44 17.90
CA GLY A 81 -37.08 0.41 18.25
C GLY A 81 -38.06 1.39 17.59
N ALA A 82 -38.93 0.86 16.73
CA ALA A 82 -40.37 1.12 16.80
C ALA A 82 -41.16 -0.03 16.16
N THR A 83 -42.03 -0.61 16.97
CA THR A 83 -43.05 -1.63 16.65
C THR A 83 -44.12 -1.14 15.67
N GLN A 84 -44.52 -1.97 14.68
CA GLN A 84 -45.88 -2.50 14.48
C GLN A 84 -46.04 -3.21 13.10
N THR A 85 -46.67 -4.38 13.15
CA THR A 85 -47.17 -5.32 12.10
C THR A 85 -48.28 -4.72 11.20
N PRO A 86 -48.86 -5.39 10.16
CA PRO A 86 -48.66 -6.76 9.65
C PRO A 86 -48.52 -6.93 8.10
N GLN A 87 -47.92 -8.06 7.71
CA GLN A 87 -48.33 -8.99 6.64
C GLN A 87 -48.87 -8.44 5.31
N GLY A 88 -48.09 -8.61 4.24
CA GLY A 88 -48.57 -8.39 2.88
C GLY A 88 -47.50 -8.63 1.80
N SER A 89 -47.34 -9.89 1.41
CA SER A 89 -47.08 -10.35 0.04
C SER A 89 -45.81 -9.91 -0.72
N ALA A 90 -45.01 -10.94 -1.02
CA ALA A 90 -44.43 -11.25 -2.33
C ALA A 90 -43.13 -10.55 -2.80
N ASN A 91 -42.11 -11.40 -2.97
CA ASN A 91 -41.10 -11.40 -4.03
C ASN A 91 -40.37 -10.08 -4.37
N THR A 92 -39.17 -9.93 -3.80
CA THR A 92 -38.00 -9.34 -4.50
C THR A 92 -37.43 -10.45 -5.43
N PRO A 93 -36.67 -10.18 -6.52
CA PRO A 93 -35.87 -8.97 -6.69
C PRO A 93 -35.70 -8.41 -8.12
N ALA A 94 -34.98 -7.29 -8.15
CA ALA A 94 -34.13 -6.81 -9.24
C ALA A 94 -34.80 -6.11 -10.44
N ASN A 95 -34.71 -4.77 -10.46
CA ASN A 95 -34.23 -4.09 -11.66
C ASN A 95 -33.66 -2.69 -11.34
N THR A 96 -32.34 -2.62 -11.45
CA THR A 96 -31.54 -1.54 -12.04
C THR A 96 -32.29 -0.34 -12.65
N GLY A 97 -31.85 0.87 -12.23
CA GLY A 97 -31.60 1.99 -13.13
C GLY A 97 -32.79 2.86 -13.55
N ARG A 98 -32.90 4.04 -12.95
CA ARG A 98 -33.24 5.26 -13.70
C ARG A 98 -32.87 6.52 -12.93
N TYR A 99 -31.75 7.14 -13.33
CA TYR A 99 -31.41 8.49 -12.92
C TYR A 99 -32.34 9.46 -13.67
N VAL A 100 -33.04 10.33 -12.94
CA VAL A 100 -33.91 11.37 -13.50
C VAL A 100 -33.26 12.71 -13.21
N PHE A 101 -32.79 13.40 -14.25
CA PHE A 101 -32.42 14.81 -14.15
C PHE A 101 -33.63 15.68 -14.53
N GLY A 102 -34.03 16.54 -13.61
CA GLY A 102 -34.83 17.74 -13.88
C GLY A 102 -34.17 18.92 -13.16
N ALA A 103 -34.29 20.17 -13.59
CA ALA A 103 -35.15 20.69 -14.63
C ALA A 103 -34.69 22.13 -15.01
N ARG A 104 -34.87 22.48 -16.30
CA ARG A 104 -35.24 23.80 -16.90
C ARG A 104 -34.44 25.07 -16.57
N SER A 105 -33.99 25.72 -17.63
CA SER A 105 -34.36 27.12 -17.96
C SER A 105 -34.75 27.17 -19.43
#